data_AF-A0A9W6N5D2-F1
#
_entry.id   AF-A0A9W6N5D2-F1
#
_cell.length_a   1.000
_cell.length_b   1.000
_cell.length_c   1.000
_cell.angle_alpha   90.00
_cell.angle_beta   90.00
_cell.angle_gamma   90.00
#
_symmetry.space_group_name_H-M   'P 1'
#
loop_
_entity.id
_entity.type
_entity.pdbx_description
1 polymer ?
#
loop_
_entity_poly.entity_id
_entity_poly.type
_entity_poly.pdbx_seq_one_letter_code
_entity_poly.pdbx_strand_id
1 'polypeptide(L)'
;MDASLRVVTSIPLDELWDEVGAFGRRVAYLSVEEIKTRLRVSPMLFVEANVGDRLRWTSPDQCYERWKQISLHIADPNSVFLEHFSGGWAFVASEWEGRLAEQMIVFEMHH
;
A
#
# COMPACT_ATOMS: atom_id res chain seq x y z
N MET A 1 16.77 -9.94 -16.05
CA MET A 1 15.94 -10.30 -14.88
C MET A 1 14.57 -9.71 -15.14
N ASP A 2 13.60 -10.55 -15.45
CA ASP A 2 12.23 -10.16 -15.76
C ASP A 2 11.59 -9.51 -14.52
N ALA A 3 11.38 -8.20 -14.56
CA ALA A 3 10.71 -7.47 -13.48
C ALA A 3 9.28 -8.00 -13.23
N SER A 4 8.67 -8.60 -14.25
CA SER A 4 7.37 -9.29 -14.21
C SER A 4 7.32 -10.51 -13.27
N LEU A 5 8.47 -10.99 -12.76
CA LEU A 5 8.56 -12.08 -11.77
C LEU A 5 8.81 -11.59 -10.33
N ARG A 6 8.94 -10.28 -10.10
CA ARG A 6 9.20 -9.75 -8.76
C ARG A 6 7.96 -9.92 -7.87
N VAL A 7 8.11 -10.73 -6.83
CA VAL A 7 7.17 -10.87 -5.73
C VAL A 7 7.68 -10.11 -4.50
N VAL A 8 6.77 -9.74 -3.61
CA VAL A 8 7.12 -9.12 -2.33
C VAL A 8 7.77 -10.20 -1.47
N THR A 9 9.06 -10.01 -1.15
CA THR A 9 9.83 -10.97 -0.34
C THR A 9 9.90 -10.58 1.13
N SER A 10 9.75 -9.29 1.44
CA SER A 10 9.81 -8.76 2.79
C SER A 10 9.01 -7.47 2.89
N ILE A 11 8.51 -7.22 4.10
CA ILE A 11 7.94 -5.95 4.52
C ILE A 11 8.69 -5.48 5.79
N PRO A 12 8.88 -4.16 6.00
CA PRO A 12 8.48 -3.08 5.11
C PRO A 12 9.26 -3.08 3.79
N LEU A 13 8.61 -2.66 2.71
CA LEU A 13 9.22 -2.52 1.39
C LEU A 13 10.30 -1.43 1.42
N ASP A 14 11.45 -1.70 0.81
CA ASP A 14 12.54 -0.72 0.65
C ASP A 14 12.40 0.06 -0.67
N GLU A 15 11.98 -0.63 -1.74
CA GLU A 15 11.73 -0.10 -3.08
C GLU A 15 10.36 -0.57 -3.56
N LEU A 16 9.66 0.26 -4.34
CA LEU A 16 8.44 -0.13 -5.07
C LEU A 16 8.81 -0.40 -6.53
N TRP A 17 8.19 -1.39 -7.17
CA TRP A 17 8.50 -1.76 -8.56
C TRP A 17 7.26 -2.06 -9.39
N ASP A 18 7.34 -1.77 -10.68
CA ASP A 18 6.35 -2.13 -11.70
C ASP A 18 6.96 -3.08 -12.74
N GLU A 19 6.23 -3.34 -13.83
CA GLU A 19 6.69 -4.20 -14.94
C GLU A 19 7.96 -3.67 -15.63
N VAL A 20 8.22 -2.37 -15.55
CA VAL A 20 9.39 -1.70 -16.12
C VAL A 20 10.60 -1.74 -15.18
N GLY A 21 10.39 -1.82 -13.87
CA GLY A 21 11.47 -1.82 -12.87
C GLY A 21 11.13 -0.98 -11.63
N ALA A 22 12.13 -0.33 -11.05
CA ALA A 22 11.93 0.53 -9.87
C ALA A 22 10.95 1.67 -10.19
N PHE A 23 9.92 1.82 -9.36
CA PHE A 23 8.82 2.76 -9.56
C PHE A 23 8.89 3.95 -8.62
N GLY A 24 9.23 3.74 -7.34
CA GLY A 24 9.14 4.81 -6.33
C GLY A 24 9.73 4.46 -4.98
N ARG A 25 9.67 5.43 -4.07
CA ARG A 25 10.19 5.34 -2.69
C ARG A 25 9.15 5.78 -1.66
N ARG A 26 9.24 5.23 -0.44
CA ARG A 26 8.41 5.64 0.70
C ARG A 26 8.77 7.05 1.14
N VAL A 27 7.75 7.89 1.31
CA VAL A 27 7.88 9.26 1.82
C VAL A 27 7.55 9.31 3.30
N ALA A 28 6.42 8.70 3.70
CA ALA A 28 5.94 8.70 5.07
C ALA A 28 5.01 7.51 5.33
N TYR A 29 4.80 7.16 6.59
CA TYR A 29 3.67 6.32 6.98
C TYR A 29 2.40 7.15 7.08
N LEU A 30 1.25 6.52 6.83
CA LEU A 30 -0.05 7.19 6.84
C LEU A 30 -1.01 6.52 7.82
N SER A 31 -1.72 7.37 8.55
CA SER A 31 -2.85 6.97 9.39
C SER A 31 -4.12 6.86 8.54
N VAL A 32 -5.13 6.13 9.03
CA VAL A 32 -6.43 6.00 8.37
C VAL A 32 -7.07 7.36 8.08
N GLU A 33 -6.94 8.32 8.99
CA GLU A 33 -7.48 9.67 8.83
C GLU A 33 -6.78 10.47 7.73
N GLU A 34 -5.47 10.32 7.59
CA GLU A 34 -4.67 10.97 6.56
C GLU A 34 -5.04 10.45 5.18
N ILE A 35 -5.19 9.12 5.05
CA ILE A 35 -5.63 8.49 3.80
C ILE A 35 -7.02 8.99 3.42
N LYS A 36 -7.97 9.02 4.36
CA LYS A 36 -9.33 9.55 4.11
C LYS A 36 -9.30 11.00 3.64
N THR A 37 -8.43 11.83 4.21
CA THR A 37 -8.29 13.23 3.81
C THR A 37 -7.76 13.34 2.39
N ARG A 38 -6.76 12.53 2.04
CA ARG A 38 -6.16 12.51 0.70
C ARG A 38 -7.12 12.02 -0.37
N LEU A 39 -7.85 10.95 -0.10
CA LEU A 39 -8.86 10.41 -1.01
C LEU A 39 -9.93 11.43 -1.37
N ARG A 40 -10.32 12.30 -0.42
CA ARG A 40 -11.30 13.38 -0.65
C ARG A 40 -10.81 14.46 -1.61
N VAL A 41 -9.50 14.67 -1.71
CA VAL A 41 -8.91 15.69 -2.58
C VAL A 41 -8.78 15.19 -4.01
N SER A 42 -8.25 13.98 -4.18
CA SER A 42 -8.06 13.36 -5.49
C SER A 42 -8.08 11.84 -5.36
N PRO A 43 -8.64 11.11 -6.33
CA PRO A 43 -8.37 9.69 -6.43
C PRO A 43 -6.87 9.45 -6.61
N MET A 44 -6.34 8.41 -5.96
CA MET A 44 -4.91 8.09 -5.92
C MET A 44 -4.68 6.63 -6.34
N LEU A 45 -3.45 6.35 -6.77
CA LEU A 45 -3.02 4.97 -7.03
C LEU A 45 -2.87 4.23 -5.70
N PHE A 46 -3.42 3.04 -5.65
CA PHE A 46 -3.30 2.14 -4.50
C PHE A 46 -2.43 0.96 -4.89
N VAL A 47 -1.49 0.60 -4.04
CA VAL A 47 -0.64 -0.58 -4.24
C VAL A 47 -0.69 -1.44 -3.01
N GLU A 48 -0.93 -2.72 -3.17
CA GLU A 48 -0.96 -3.65 -2.03
C GLU A 48 0.23 -4.60 -2.13
N ALA A 49 0.93 -4.75 -1.02
CA ALA A 49 2.11 -5.57 -0.88
C ALA A 49 1.84 -6.68 0.13
N ASN A 50 1.71 -7.90 -0.36
CA ASN A 50 1.62 -9.10 0.47
C ASN A 50 2.80 -10.02 0.21
N VAL A 51 3.47 -10.46 1.27
CA VAL A 51 4.66 -11.33 1.15
C VAL A 51 4.27 -12.63 0.45
N GLY A 52 5.03 -13.00 -0.58
CA GLY A 52 4.76 -14.16 -1.43
C GLY A 52 3.88 -13.86 -2.65
N ASP A 53 3.22 -12.72 -2.69
CA ASP A 53 2.41 -12.25 -3.83
C ASP A 53 3.13 -11.16 -4.64
N ARG A 54 2.56 -10.83 -5.81
CA ARG A 54 2.96 -9.67 -6.60
C ARG A 54 2.32 -8.39 -6.03
N LEU A 55 2.95 -7.25 -6.30
CA LEU A 55 2.35 -5.95 -6.02
C LEU A 55 1.03 -5.80 -6.78
N ARG A 56 -0.04 -5.55 -6.05
CA ARG A 56 -1.37 -5.37 -6.63
C ARG A 56 -1.64 -3.89 -6.82
N TRP A 57 -1.58 -3.45 -8.07
CA TRP A 57 -1.86 -2.07 -8.46
C TRP A 57 -3.37 -1.89 -8.67
N THR A 58 -3.92 -0.88 -8.03
CA THR A 58 -5.32 -0.49 -8.13
C THR A 58 -5.39 0.92 -8.71
N SER A 59 -6.07 1.03 -9.85
CA SER A 59 -6.25 2.29 -10.56
C SER A 59 -7.06 3.31 -9.72
N PRO A 60 -6.89 4.62 -9.97
CA PRO A 60 -7.58 5.66 -9.21
C PRO A 60 -9.12 5.53 -9.26
N ASP A 61 -9.67 5.02 -10.37
CA ASP A 61 -11.11 4.77 -10.56
C ASP A 61 -11.68 3.73 -9.59
N GLN A 62 -10.86 2.75 -9.18
CA GLN A 62 -11.24 1.66 -8.28
C GLN A 62 -10.81 1.90 -6.83
N CYS A 63 -10.09 2.98 -6.57
CA CYS A 63 -9.49 3.28 -5.28
C CYS A 63 -10.54 3.40 -4.16
N TYR A 64 -11.69 4.04 -4.43
CA TYR A 64 -12.77 4.18 -3.44
C TYR A 64 -13.43 2.85 -3.07
N GLU A 65 -13.64 1.97 -4.05
CA GLU A 65 -14.19 0.63 -3.79
C GLU A 65 -13.20 -0.21 -3.00
N ARG A 66 -11.91 -0.14 -3.37
CA ARG A 66 -10.87 -0.87 -2.67
C ARG A 66 -10.70 -0.37 -1.24
N TRP A 67 -10.71 0.96 -1.04
CA TRP A 67 -10.64 1.59 0.28
C TRP A 67 -11.72 1.07 1.23
N LYS A 68 -12.98 0.99 0.77
CA LYS A 68 -14.08 0.46 1.61
C LYS A 68 -13.85 -0.96 2.10
N GLN A 69 -13.15 -1.78 1.31
CA GLN A 69 -12.85 -3.17 1.66
C GLN A 69 -11.71 -3.26 2.67
N ILE A 70 -10.65 -2.46 2.50
CA ILE A 70 -9.43 -2.57 3.31
C ILE A 70 -9.43 -1.65 4.55
N SER A 71 -10.27 -0.60 4.59
CA SER A 71 -10.17 0.44 5.62
C SER A 71 -10.36 -0.06 7.07
N LEU A 72 -11.09 -1.17 7.25
CA LEU A 72 -11.30 -1.79 8.56
C LEU A 72 -10.10 -2.63 9.02
N HIS A 73 -9.18 -2.93 8.11
CA HIS A 73 -7.99 -3.73 8.35
C HIS A 73 -6.71 -2.89 8.32
N ILE A 74 -6.79 -1.56 8.38
CA ILE A 74 -5.60 -0.72 8.44
C ILE A 74 -5.22 -0.47 9.90
N ALA A 75 -4.01 -0.85 10.26
CA ALA A 75 -3.41 -0.61 11.56
C ALA A 75 -2.71 0.74 11.61
N ASP A 76 -2.50 1.25 12.83
CA ASP A 76 -1.62 2.38 13.04
C ASP A 76 -0.16 1.97 12.77
N PRO A 77 0.60 2.74 11.99
CA PRO A 77 1.99 2.39 11.66
C PRO A 77 2.91 2.30 12.90
N ASN A 78 2.57 2.96 14.01
CA ASN A 78 3.36 2.92 15.25
C ASN A 78 2.93 1.78 16.18
N SER A 79 1.82 1.09 15.90
CA SER A 79 1.18 0.16 16.83
C SER A 79 0.31 -0.86 16.10
N VAL A 80 0.98 -1.82 15.47
CA VAL A 80 0.32 -2.93 14.74
C VAL A 80 -0.05 -4.04 15.72
N PHE A 81 -1.25 -3.96 16.30
CA PHE A 81 -1.81 -5.01 17.15
C PHE A 81 -2.68 -5.97 16.33
N LEU A 82 -2.06 -7.01 15.75
CA LEU A 82 -2.75 -7.98 14.88
C LEU A 82 -3.90 -8.72 15.59
N GLU A 83 -3.83 -8.85 16.92
CA GLU A 83 -4.89 -9.43 17.76
C GLU A 83 -6.22 -8.66 17.70
N HIS A 84 -6.19 -7.38 17.32
CA HIS A 84 -7.39 -6.56 17.15
C HIS A 84 -8.10 -6.77 15.80
N PHE A 85 -7.47 -7.49 14.86
CA PHE A 85 -8.00 -7.70 13.52
C PHE A 85 -8.48 -9.13 13.32
N SER A 86 -9.74 -9.26 12.90
CA SER A 86 -10.34 -10.54 12.54
C SER A 86 -9.56 -11.19 11.40
N GLY A 87 -8.86 -12.29 11.71
CA GLY A 87 -7.99 -13.00 10.76
C GLY A 87 -6.51 -12.89 11.07
N GLY A 88 -6.11 -12.09 12.07
CA GLY A 88 -4.71 -11.98 12.50
C GLY A 88 -3.82 -11.22 11.51
N TRP A 89 -4.40 -10.42 10.62
CA TRP A 89 -3.66 -9.64 9.63
C TRP A 89 -4.18 -8.21 9.56
N ALA A 90 -3.29 -7.28 9.22
CA ALA A 90 -3.60 -5.87 9.03
C ALA A 90 -2.70 -5.26 7.97
N PHE A 91 -3.14 -4.15 7.38
CA PHE A 91 -2.33 -3.32 6.51
C PHE A 91 -1.70 -2.18 7.29
N VAL A 92 -0.41 -1.94 7.05
CA VAL A 92 0.22 -0.67 7.37
C VAL A 92 0.25 0.15 6.08
N ALA A 93 -0.25 1.38 6.16
CA ALA A 93 -0.29 2.26 5.01
C ALA A 93 0.91 3.21 4.99
N SER A 94 1.45 3.45 3.81
CA SER A 94 2.52 4.41 3.59
C SER A 94 2.31 5.20 2.31
N GLU A 95 2.73 6.46 2.31
CA GLU A 95 2.82 7.31 1.12
C GLU A 95 4.08 6.97 0.35
N TRP A 96 3.93 6.84 -0.95
CA TRP A 96 5.03 6.66 -1.87
C TRP A 96 4.96 7.69 -2.99
N GLU A 97 6.14 8.15 -3.40
CA GLU A 97 6.32 9.03 -4.54
C GLU A 97 6.94 8.22 -5.68
N GLY A 98 6.25 8.24 -6.83
CA GLY A 98 6.66 7.56 -8.04
C GLY A 98 7.65 8.36 -8.88
N ARG A 99 8.18 7.72 -9.92
CA ARG A 99 9.16 8.30 -10.86
C ARG A 99 8.72 9.60 -11.56
N LEU A 100 7.42 9.84 -11.70
CA LEU A 100 6.85 11.05 -12.29
C LEU A 100 6.21 11.99 -11.25
N ALA A 101 6.65 11.92 -9.99
CA ALA A 101 6.05 12.63 -8.86
C ALA A 101 4.57 12.25 -8.59
N GLU A 102 4.18 11.07 -9.04
CA GLU A 102 2.86 10.49 -8.79
C GLU A 102 2.79 10.09 -7.32
N GLN A 103 1.77 10.58 -6.61
CA GLN A 103 1.51 10.18 -5.24
C GLN A 103 0.65 8.92 -5.22
N MET A 104 1.07 7.94 -4.44
CA MET A 104 0.32 6.69 -4.25
C MET A 104 0.35 6.26 -2.79
N ILE A 105 -0.60 5.39 -2.46
CA ILE A 105 -0.68 4.80 -1.14
C ILE A 105 -0.38 3.32 -1.27
N VAL A 106 0.65 2.88 -0.54
CA VAL A 106 1.04 1.47 -0.46
C VAL A 106 0.52 0.89 0.83
N PHE A 107 -0.11 -0.29 0.74
CA PHE A 107 -0.64 -1.05 1.84
C PHE A 107 0.19 -2.32 2.02
N GLU A 108 0.98 -2.36 3.09
CA GLU A 108 1.88 -3.46 3.43
C GLU A 108 1.12 -4.42 4.35
N MET A 109 0.87 -5.66 3.92
CA MET A 109 0.09 -6.64 4.67
C MET A 109 0.95 -7.35 5.71
N HIS A 110 0.72 -7.07 6.97
CA HIS A 110 1.31 -7.75 8.12
C HIS A 110 0.41 -8.90 8.57
N HIS A 111 1.01 -10.05 8.88
CA HIS A 111 0.39 -11.27 9.39
C HIS A 111 1.20 -11.82 10.57
#